data_AF-A0A7J9AZM1-F1
#
_entry.id   AF-A0A7J9AZM1-F1
#
_cell.length_a   1.000
_cell.length_b   1.000
_cell.length_c   1.000
_cell.angle_alpha   90.00
_cell.angle_beta   90.00
_cell.angle_gamma   90.00
#
_symmetry.space_group_name_H-M   'P 1'
#
loop_
_entity.id
_entity.type
_entity.pdbx_description
1 polymer ?
#
loop_
_entity_poly.entity_id
_entity_poly.type
_entity_poly.pdbx_seq_one_letter_code
_entity_poly.pdbx_strand_id
1 'polypeptide(L)'
;YRSDSELVDSNIDAADSLQTIIKSSFLNSTGSYLNRLTDTVLNAIEMLSFFKTDKAIFRRKVMAYLRQVGYNAAICKTKWGSSGGLTAGNYEFIDVVQSISPTRQTRYFVDLDFASEFEIARPTSDYSRLLQYLPRVFVGKSEELKKMVNVMSDSAKRSLKSKQLSLPPWRKHRYMQNKWFGPYRRTTNQIQANNSSLSPATINNVQCRYVGFEDAVNGSLFV
;
A
#
# COMPACT_ATOMS: atom_id res chain seq x y z
N TYR A 1 -38.29 14.97 7.88
CA TYR A 1 -38.21 13.64 7.26
C TYR A 1 -37.26 13.73 6.07
N ARG A 2 -36.01 13.30 6.25
CA ARG A 2 -34.99 13.25 5.19
C ARG A 2 -34.82 11.78 4.86
N SER A 3 -34.96 11.43 3.57
CA SER A 3 -35.00 10.06 3.07
C SER A 3 -33.78 9.25 3.50
N ASP A 4 -33.97 8.31 4.42
CA ASP A 4 -32.98 7.27 4.73
C ASP A 4 -32.87 6.22 3.60
N SER A 5 -33.79 6.25 2.62
CA SER A 5 -33.85 5.29 1.51
C SER A 5 -32.67 5.41 0.54
N GLU A 6 -32.19 6.62 0.23
CA GLU A 6 -31.11 6.81 -0.75
C GLU A 6 -29.74 6.34 -0.24
N LEU A 7 -29.54 6.32 1.08
CA LEU A 7 -28.26 5.90 1.68
C LEU A 7 -28.09 4.38 1.65
N VAL A 8 -29.18 3.63 1.83
CA VAL A 8 -29.16 2.16 1.88
C VAL A 8 -28.90 1.57 0.49
N ASP A 9 -29.56 2.08 -0.54
CA ASP A 9 -29.39 1.62 -1.93
C ASP A 9 -27.94 1.81 -2.40
N SER A 10 -27.35 2.99 -2.17
CA SER A 10 -25.97 3.28 -2.58
C SER A 10 -24.91 2.40 -1.92
N ASN A 11 -25.23 1.75 -0.80
CA ASN A 11 -24.32 0.90 -0.05
C ASN A 11 -24.41 -0.56 -0.48
N ILE A 12 -25.60 -1.04 -0.82
CA ILE A 12 -25.81 -2.34 -1.47
C ILE A 12 -25.09 -2.35 -2.82
N ASP A 13 -25.25 -1.28 -3.60
CA ASP A 13 -24.59 -1.11 -4.90
C ASP A 13 -23.06 -1.16 -4.81
N ALA A 14 -22.47 -0.61 -3.74
CA ALA A 14 -21.02 -0.60 -3.55
C ALA A 14 -20.48 -2.00 -3.22
N ALA A 15 -21.19 -2.74 -2.37
CA ALA A 15 -20.84 -4.12 -2.06
C ALA A 15 -20.96 -5.03 -3.28
N ASP A 16 -22.05 -4.90 -4.04
CA ASP A 16 -22.28 -5.64 -5.27
C ASP A 16 -21.25 -5.28 -6.35
N SER A 17 -20.88 -4.00 -6.44
CA SER A 17 -19.80 -3.53 -7.31
C SER A 17 -18.46 -4.16 -6.95
N LEU A 18 -18.06 -4.17 -5.66
CA LEU A 18 -16.82 -4.83 -5.23
C LEU A 18 -16.85 -6.33 -5.48
N GLN A 19 -17.95 -7.01 -5.14
CA GLN A 19 -18.08 -8.43 -5.39
C GLN A 19 -18.01 -8.74 -6.88
N THR A 20 -18.62 -7.92 -7.73
CA THR A 20 -18.52 -8.04 -9.19
C THR A 20 -17.09 -7.83 -9.67
N ILE A 21 -16.35 -6.86 -9.12
CA ILE A 21 -14.93 -6.66 -9.43
C ILE A 21 -14.11 -7.89 -9.02
N ILE A 22 -14.32 -8.44 -7.82
CA ILE A 22 -13.61 -9.62 -7.32
C ILE A 22 -13.94 -10.87 -8.16
N LYS A 23 -15.23 -11.10 -8.44
CA LYS A 23 -15.68 -12.23 -9.27
C LYS A 23 -15.15 -12.12 -10.70
N SER A 24 -15.27 -10.94 -11.32
CA SER A 24 -14.75 -10.72 -12.67
C SER A 24 -13.22 -10.82 -12.72
N SER A 25 -12.53 -10.38 -11.66
CA SER A 25 -11.09 -10.60 -11.51
C SER A 25 -10.77 -12.09 -11.51
N PHE A 26 -11.44 -12.89 -10.68
CA PHE A 26 -11.30 -14.35 -10.65
C PHE A 26 -11.56 -15.01 -12.01
N LEU A 27 -12.66 -14.64 -12.68
CA LEU A 27 -13.05 -15.23 -13.97
C LEU A 27 -12.08 -14.86 -15.09
N ASN A 28 -11.65 -13.58 -15.17
CA ASN A 28 -10.66 -13.10 -16.13
C ASN A 28 -9.24 -13.59 -15.82
N SER A 29 -9.02 -14.06 -14.59
CA SER A 29 -7.74 -14.54 -14.07
C SER A 29 -7.63 -16.05 -14.01
N THR A 30 -8.56 -16.78 -14.62
CA THR A 30 -8.39 -18.20 -14.98
C THR A 30 -7.16 -18.47 -15.86
N GLY A 31 -6.40 -17.43 -16.23
CA GLY A 31 -5.00 -17.57 -16.61
C GLY A 31 -4.16 -18.16 -15.48
N SER A 32 -3.62 -19.35 -15.72
CA SER A 32 -2.80 -20.13 -14.79
C SER A 32 -1.65 -19.34 -14.12
N TYR A 33 -1.22 -18.20 -14.68
CA TYR A 33 -0.18 -17.36 -14.10
C TYR A 33 -0.63 -16.57 -12.86
N LEU A 34 -1.80 -15.92 -12.87
CA LEU A 34 -2.21 -15.10 -11.72
C LEU A 34 -2.49 -15.98 -10.50
N ASN A 35 -3.13 -17.12 -10.70
CA ASN A 35 -3.40 -18.09 -9.63
C ASN A 35 -2.08 -18.59 -9.03
N ARG A 36 -1.13 -19.06 -9.85
CA ARG A 36 0.20 -19.47 -9.37
C ARG A 36 0.94 -18.34 -8.66
N LEU A 37 0.89 -17.12 -9.18
CA LEU A 37 1.51 -15.96 -8.54
C LEU A 37 0.88 -15.70 -7.17
N THR A 38 -0.45 -15.75 -7.09
CA THR A 38 -1.19 -15.56 -5.84
C THR A 38 -0.82 -16.63 -4.82
N ASP A 39 -0.83 -17.91 -5.21
CA ASP A 39 -0.45 -19.03 -4.35
C ASP A 39 1.00 -18.87 -3.87
N THR A 40 1.91 -18.49 -4.76
CA THR A 40 3.32 -18.24 -4.41
C THR A 40 3.46 -17.09 -3.42
N VAL A 41 2.71 -15.99 -3.61
CA VAL A 41 2.70 -14.84 -2.69
C VAL A 41 2.17 -15.26 -1.32
N LEU A 42 1.07 -16.01 -1.26
CA LEU A 42 0.49 -16.48 0.00
C LEU A 42 1.43 -17.41 0.75
N ASN A 43 2.05 -18.37 0.04
CA ASN A 43 3.06 -19.26 0.62
C ASN A 43 4.27 -18.45 1.16
N ALA A 44 4.73 -17.43 0.41
CA ALA A 44 5.82 -16.56 0.86
C ALA A 44 5.45 -15.79 2.13
N ILE A 45 4.22 -15.28 2.23
CA ILE A 45 3.70 -14.55 3.40
C ILE A 45 3.66 -15.43 4.63
N GLU A 46 3.29 -16.70 4.48
CA GLU A 46 3.25 -17.69 5.56
C GLU A 46 4.66 -18.03 6.05
N MET A 47 5.54 -18.44 5.14
CA MET A 47 6.93 -18.81 5.47
C MET A 47 7.74 -17.67 6.07
N LEU A 48 7.49 -16.43 5.64
CA LEU A 48 8.23 -15.24 6.07
C LEU A 48 7.47 -14.44 7.14
N SER A 49 6.44 -15.03 7.75
CA SER A 49 5.55 -14.35 8.69
C SER A 49 6.25 -13.76 9.91
N PHE A 50 7.40 -14.32 10.32
CA PHE A 50 8.23 -13.81 11.41
C PHE A 50 8.81 -12.41 11.15
N PHE A 51 8.87 -11.95 9.89
CA PHE A 51 9.30 -10.59 9.55
C PHE A 51 8.15 -9.57 9.52
N LYS A 52 6.88 -9.97 9.74
CA LYS A 52 5.70 -9.10 9.52
C LYS A 52 5.69 -7.80 10.33
N THR A 53 6.41 -7.74 11.45
CA THR A 53 6.51 -6.54 12.30
C THR A 53 7.23 -5.39 11.60
N ASP A 54 8.25 -5.68 10.79
CA ASP A 54 8.89 -4.69 9.91
C ASP A 54 8.34 -4.84 8.50
N LYS A 55 7.36 -3.99 8.15
CA LYS A 55 6.72 -3.99 6.84
C LYS A 55 7.72 -3.86 5.69
N ALA A 56 8.81 -3.11 5.86
CA ALA A 56 9.80 -2.87 4.80
C ALA A 56 10.71 -4.09 4.58
N ILE A 57 11.17 -4.72 5.65
CA ILE A 57 11.92 -5.97 5.59
C ILE A 57 11.03 -7.08 5.04
N PHE A 58 9.80 -7.20 5.54
CA PHE A 58 8.84 -8.21 5.10
C PHE A 58 8.57 -8.13 3.60
N ARG A 59 8.21 -6.95 3.09
CA ARG A 59 8.01 -6.73 1.64
C ARG A 59 9.24 -7.12 0.83
N ARG A 60 10.44 -6.77 1.29
CA ARG A 60 11.68 -7.08 0.56
C ARG A 60 12.04 -8.57 0.59
N LYS A 61 11.76 -9.28 1.70
CA LYS A 61 11.94 -10.73 1.81
C LYS A 61 10.96 -11.47 0.90
N VAL A 62 9.69 -11.08 0.88
CA VAL A 62 8.69 -11.65 -0.06
C VAL A 62 9.12 -11.40 -1.52
N MET A 63 9.54 -10.18 -1.85
CA MET A 63 10.08 -9.87 -3.19
C MET A 63 11.27 -10.75 -3.56
N ALA A 64 12.24 -10.91 -2.64
CA ALA A 64 13.41 -11.75 -2.87
C ALA A 64 13.04 -13.23 -3.09
N TYR A 65 12.09 -13.75 -2.31
CA TYR A 65 11.55 -15.11 -2.50
C TYR A 65 10.88 -15.28 -3.87
N LEU A 66 10.02 -14.33 -4.27
CA LEU A 66 9.39 -14.36 -5.60
C LEU A 66 10.44 -14.40 -6.73
N ARG A 67 11.53 -13.64 -6.58
CA ARG A 67 12.65 -13.70 -7.54
C ARG A 67 13.38 -15.03 -7.53
N GLN A 68 13.61 -15.60 -6.35
CA GLN A 68 14.27 -16.90 -6.20
C GLN A 68 13.50 -18.02 -6.91
N VAL A 69 12.17 -17.97 -6.89
CA VAL A 69 11.32 -18.94 -7.58
C VAL A 69 11.06 -18.58 -9.06
N GLY A 70 11.72 -17.55 -9.60
CA GLY A 70 11.75 -17.24 -11.03
C GLY A 70 10.82 -16.11 -11.50
N TYR A 71 10.10 -15.42 -10.61
CA TYR A 71 9.30 -14.26 -11.00
C TYR A 71 10.19 -13.03 -11.24
N ASN A 72 9.88 -12.23 -12.26
CA ASN A 72 10.43 -10.88 -12.38
C ASN A 72 9.72 -9.94 -11.40
N ALA A 73 10.01 -10.12 -10.11
CA ALA A 73 9.49 -9.30 -9.02
C ALA A 73 10.45 -8.16 -8.66
N ALA A 74 9.90 -7.04 -8.19
CA ALA A 74 10.67 -5.92 -7.66
C ALA A 74 9.89 -5.11 -6.63
N ILE A 75 10.60 -4.33 -5.82
CA ILE A 75 10.01 -3.29 -4.99
C ILE A 75 9.75 -2.05 -5.84
N CYS A 76 8.50 -1.61 -5.87
CA CYS A 76 8.07 -0.36 -6.46
C CYS A 76 7.89 0.69 -5.37
N LYS A 77 8.64 1.79 -5.50
CA LYS A 77 8.57 2.93 -4.61
C LYS A 77 7.94 4.09 -5.35
N THR A 78 6.70 4.44 -5.04
CA THR A 78 6.04 5.64 -5.55
C THR A 78 6.40 6.85 -4.70
N LYS A 79 6.56 8.01 -5.32
CA LYS A 79 6.76 9.29 -4.64
C LYS A 79 6.11 10.41 -5.45
N TRP A 80 5.33 11.25 -4.78
CA TRP A 80 4.67 12.39 -5.41
C TRP A 80 4.79 13.64 -4.54
N GLY A 81 4.93 14.79 -5.20
CA GLY A 81 4.95 16.09 -4.55
C GLY A 81 3.54 16.59 -4.21
N SER A 82 3.49 17.67 -3.44
CA SER A 82 2.25 18.41 -3.22
C SER A 82 1.88 19.18 -4.50
N SER A 83 0.64 19.06 -4.94
CA SER A 83 0.13 19.82 -6.10
C SER A 83 -1.40 19.89 -6.03
N GLY A 84 -1.99 21.06 -6.34
CA GLY A 84 -3.44 21.25 -6.46
C GLY A 84 -4.28 20.64 -5.34
N GLY A 85 -3.91 20.84 -4.07
CA GLY A 85 -4.64 20.30 -2.91
C GLY A 85 -4.39 18.82 -2.58
N LEU A 86 -3.44 18.17 -3.25
CA LEU A 86 -2.87 16.87 -2.85
C LEU A 86 -1.65 17.09 -1.98
N THR A 87 -1.61 16.38 -0.85
CA THR A 87 -0.45 16.32 0.03
C THR A 87 0.61 15.39 -0.54
N ALA A 88 1.88 15.75 -0.38
CA ALA A 88 3.00 14.90 -0.76
C ALA A 88 2.94 13.54 -0.06
N GLY A 89 3.51 12.52 -0.69
CA GLY A 89 3.49 11.17 -0.16
C GLY A 89 4.42 10.22 -0.88
N ASN A 90 4.56 9.03 -0.31
CA ASN A 90 5.30 7.93 -0.89
C ASN A 90 4.61 6.63 -0.48
N TYR A 91 4.84 5.57 -1.25
CA TYR A 91 4.34 4.24 -0.91
C TYR A 91 5.25 3.16 -1.49
N GLU A 92 5.29 2.00 -0.83
CA GLU A 92 6.08 0.85 -1.28
C GLU A 92 5.20 -0.39 -1.42
N PHE A 93 5.24 -1.01 -2.59
CA PHE A 93 4.57 -2.28 -2.90
C PHE A 93 5.49 -3.16 -3.75
N ILE A 94 5.04 -4.39 -4.05
CA ILE A 94 5.76 -5.29 -4.95
C ILE A 94 5.06 -5.29 -6.30
N ASP A 95 5.81 -5.26 -7.40
CA ASP A 95 5.25 -5.62 -8.70
C ASP A 95 5.88 -6.87 -9.27
N VAL A 96 5.15 -7.53 -10.16
CA VAL A 96 5.63 -8.66 -10.95
C VAL A 96 5.33 -8.42 -12.41
N VAL A 97 6.35 -8.53 -13.26
CA VAL A 97 6.20 -8.31 -14.71
C VAL A 97 6.30 -9.65 -15.44
N GLN A 98 5.20 -10.08 -16.04
CA GLN A 98 5.15 -11.25 -16.90
C GLN A 98 5.42 -10.83 -18.34
N SER A 99 6.48 -11.38 -18.94
CA SER A 99 6.67 -11.28 -20.39
C SER A 99 5.73 -12.28 -21.08
N ILE A 100 4.81 -11.80 -21.92
CA ILE A 100 3.92 -12.64 -22.75
C ILE A 100 4.55 -12.82 -24.13
N SER A 101 5.18 -11.76 -24.65
CA SER A 101 5.97 -11.76 -25.88
C SER A 101 7.07 -10.70 -25.76
N PRO A 102 8.04 -10.64 -26.70
CA PRO A 102 9.09 -9.61 -26.68
C PRO A 102 8.57 -8.17 -26.60
N THR A 103 7.35 -7.92 -27.10
CA THR A 103 6.72 -6.60 -27.15
C THR A 103 5.56 -6.43 -26.17
N ARG A 104 5.08 -7.52 -25.54
CA ARG A 104 3.92 -7.51 -24.65
C ARG A 104 4.27 -8.01 -23.27
N GLN A 105 4.12 -7.13 -22.29
CA GLN A 105 4.30 -7.44 -20.88
C GLN A 105 3.02 -7.16 -20.11
N THR A 106 2.74 -7.97 -19.09
CA THR A 106 1.66 -7.73 -18.13
C THR A 106 2.27 -7.46 -16.77
N ARG A 107 1.83 -6.38 -16.13
CA ARG A 107 2.25 -5.99 -14.79
C ARG A 107 1.17 -6.35 -13.78
N TYR A 108 1.58 -7.08 -12.75
CA TYR A 108 0.76 -7.40 -11.59
C TYR A 108 1.26 -6.61 -10.39
N PHE A 109 0.31 -6.10 -9.61
CA PHE A 109 0.53 -5.38 -8.37
C PHE A 109 0.33 -6.35 -7.21
N VAL A 110 1.25 -6.33 -6.26
CA VAL A 110 1.24 -7.15 -5.07
C VAL A 110 1.36 -6.26 -3.85
N ASP A 111 0.28 -6.18 -3.07
CA ASP A 111 0.23 -5.44 -1.81
C ASP A 111 -0.11 -6.41 -0.68
N LEU A 112 0.80 -6.52 0.29
CA LEU A 112 0.75 -7.53 1.35
C LEU A 112 -0.19 -7.16 2.50
N ASP A 113 -0.71 -5.93 2.52
CA ASP A 113 -1.59 -5.42 3.58
C ASP A 113 -2.60 -4.42 3.00
N PHE A 114 -3.15 -4.74 1.83
CA PHE A 114 -3.99 -3.84 1.04
C PHE A 114 -5.21 -3.30 1.78
N ALA A 115 -5.92 -4.16 2.53
CA ALA A 115 -7.15 -3.76 3.20
C ALA A 115 -6.93 -2.69 4.28
N SER A 116 -5.78 -2.71 4.97
CA SER A 116 -5.47 -1.74 6.02
C SER A 116 -5.36 -0.32 5.46
N GLU A 117 -4.97 -0.19 4.19
CA GLU A 117 -4.94 1.08 3.45
C GLU A 117 -6.32 1.72 3.26
N PHE A 118 -7.42 1.04 3.65
CA PHE A 118 -8.80 1.51 3.61
C PHE A 118 -9.49 1.58 4.99
N GLU A 119 -8.80 1.25 6.08
CA GLU A 119 -9.37 1.42 7.43
C GLU A 119 -9.59 2.89 7.79
N ILE A 120 -10.76 3.26 8.31
CA ILE A 120 -11.08 4.64 8.71
C ILE A 120 -11.55 4.69 10.16
N ALA A 121 -11.41 5.86 10.79
CA ALA A 121 -11.95 6.08 12.13
C ALA A 121 -13.48 6.14 12.09
N ARG A 122 -14.13 5.43 13.03
CA ARG A 122 -15.60 5.39 13.20
C ARG A 122 -16.33 5.06 11.89
N PRO A 123 -16.04 3.91 11.26
CA PRO A 123 -16.74 3.51 10.04
C PRO A 123 -18.24 3.30 10.31
N THR A 124 -19.08 3.52 9.30
CA THR A 124 -20.46 3.01 9.33
C THR A 124 -20.46 1.48 9.30
N SER A 125 -21.56 0.86 9.73
CA SER A 125 -21.75 -0.59 9.61
C SER A 125 -21.57 -1.07 8.17
N ASP A 126 -22.13 -0.33 7.21
CA ASP A 126 -22.03 -0.65 5.79
C ASP A 126 -20.60 -0.56 5.26
N TYR A 127 -19.83 0.46 5.66
CA TYR A 127 -18.43 0.56 5.28
C TYR A 127 -17.59 -0.56 5.91
N SER A 128 -17.86 -0.92 7.17
CA SER A 128 -17.20 -2.05 7.82
C SER A 128 -17.47 -3.37 7.08
N ARG A 129 -18.72 -3.61 6.67
CA ARG A 129 -19.09 -4.78 5.86
C ARG A 129 -18.40 -4.77 4.49
N LEU A 130 -18.35 -3.61 3.84
CA LEU A 130 -17.66 -3.44 2.56
C LEU A 130 -16.17 -3.77 2.69
N LEU A 131 -15.52 -3.27 3.75
CA LEU A 131 -14.10 -3.50 4.02
C LEU A 131 -13.79 -4.99 4.24
N GLN A 132 -14.71 -5.76 4.85
CA GLN A 132 -14.55 -7.20 5.04
C GLN A 132 -14.51 -7.99 3.72
N TYR A 133 -15.12 -7.49 2.65
CA TYR A 133 -15.03 -8.12 1.33
C TYR A 133 -13.73 -7.79 0.60
N LEU A 134 -12.99 -6.77 1.03
CA LEU A 134 -11.78 -6.35 0.37
C LEU A 134 -10.64 -7.35 0.65
N PRO A 135 -9.87 -7.77 -0.37
CA PRO A 135 -8.78 -8.71 -0.15
C PRO A 135 -7.72 -8.10 0.77
N ARG A 136 -7.34 -8.81 1.82
CA ARG A 136 -6.27 -8.37 2.73
C ARG A 136 -4.91 -8.28 2.03
N VAL A 137 -4.64 -9.24 1.16
CA VAL A 137 -3.49 -9.26 0.26
C VAL A 137 -4.02 -9.08 -1.15
N PHE A 138 -3.56 -8.05 -1.86
CA PHE A 138 -3.95 -7.82 -3.24
C PHE A 138 -2.89 -8.40 -4.17
N VAL A 139 -3.31 -9.21 -5.14
CA VAL A 139 -2.51 -9.69 -6.27
C VAL A 139 -3.37 -9.54 -7.52
N GLY A 140 -3.06 -8.60 -8.40
CA GLY A 140 -3.94 -8.32 -9.54
C GLY A 140 -3.40 -7.29 -10.51
N LYS A 141 -4.20 -6.98 -11.55
CA LYS A 141 -3.83 -6.04 -12.60
C LYS A 141 -4.22 -4.60 -12.24
N SER A 142 -3.73 -3.66 -13.05
CA SER A 142 -3.94 -2.23 -12.84
C SER A 142 -5.42 -1.83 -12.85
N GLU A 143 -6.20 -2.49 -13.69
CA GLU A 143 -7.61 -2.17 -13.95
C GLU A 143 -8.47 -2.53 -12.74
N GLU A 144 -8.22 -3.70 -12.14
CA GLU A 144 -8.92 -4.20 -10.95
C GLU A 144 -8.58 -3.33 -9.75
N LEU A 145 -7.30 -3.04 -9.55
CA LEU A 145 -6.83 -2.19 -8.47
C LEU A 145 -7.44 -0.79 -8.53
N LYS A 146 -7.48 -0.16 -9.71
CA LYS A 146 -8.13 1.15 -9.91
C LYS A 146 -9.61 1.11 -9.52
N LYS A 147 -10.33 0.08 -9.95
CA LYS A 147 -11.77 -0.09 -9.63
C LYS A 147 -11.98 -0.24 -8.12
N MET A 148 -11.20 -1.09 -7.46
CA MET A 148 -11.28 -1.27 -5.99
C MET A 148 -10.96 0.03 -5.24
N VAL A 149 -9.87 0.72 -5.62
CA VAL A 149 -9.49 2.01 -5.04
C VAL A 149 -10.61 3.04 -5.20
N ASN A 150 -11.29 3.06 -6.35
CA ASN A 150 -12.43 3.95 -6.60
C ASN A 150 -13.59 3.67 -5.64
N VAL A 151 -14.11 2.44 -5.65
CA VAL A 151 -15.27 2.05 -4.83
C VAL A 151 -14.99 2.27 -3.35
N MET A 152 -13.82 1.90 -2.86
CA MET A 152 -13.45 2.06 -1.46
C MET A 152 -13.28 3.54 -1.07
N SER A 153 -12.65 4.37 -1.91
CA SER A 153 -12.48 5.80 -1.63
C SER A 153 -13.81 6.55 -1.54
N ASP A 154 -14.73 6.25 -2.45
CA ASP A 154 -16.07 6.86 -2.47
C ASP A 154 -16.90 6.42 -1.27
N SER A 155 -16.81 5.16 -0.89
CA SER A 155 -17.50 4.60 0.27
C SER A 155 -16.92 5.17 1.58
N ALA A 156 -15.60 5.34 1.67
CA ALA A 156 -14.94 5.96 2.82
C ALA A 156 -15.39 7.42 3.00
N LYS A 157 -15.46 8.18 1.90
CA LYS A 157 -15.97 9.56 1.89
C LYS A 157 -17.41 9.64 2.38
N ARG A 158 -18.30 8.75 1.90
CA ARG A 158 -19.71 8.68 2.36
C ARG A 158 -19.80 8.34 3.84
N SER A 159 -19.07 7.32 4.30
CA SER A 159 -19.04 6.90 5.70
C SER A 159 -18.61 8.05 6.62
N LEU A 160 -17.46 8.68 6.34
CA LEU A 160 -16.98 9.81 7.16
C LEU A 160 -17.95 10.98 7.15
N LYS A 161 -18.51 11.34 5.98
CA LYS A 161 -19.50 12.42 5.87
C LYS A 161 -20.74 12.14 6.72
N SER A 162 -21.26 10.90 6.72
CA SER A 162 -22.41 10.52 7.54
C SER A 162 -22.14 10.63 9.05
N LYS A 163 -20.88 10.45 9.46
CA LYS A 163 -20.41 10.61 10.83
C LYS A 163 -19.90 12.02 11.14
N GLN A 164 -20.17 12.99 10.26
CA GLN A 164 -19.76 14.39 10.40
C GLN A 164 -18.23 14.56 10.55
N LEU A 165 -17.48 13.66 9.90
CA LEU A 165 -16.03 13.67 9.87
C LEU A 165 -15.50 14.18 8.52
N SER A 166 -14.42 14.96 8.59
CA SER A 166 -13.69 15.36 7.39
C SER A 166 -12.90 14.19 6.80
N LEU A 167 -12.83 14.12 5.47
CA LEU A 167 -12.01 13.14 4.75
C LEU A 167 -10.53 13.56 4.83
N PRO A 168 -9.67 12.81 5.54
CA PRO A 168 -8.27 13.19 5.66
C PRO A 168 -7.55 13.13 4.30
N PRO A 169 -6.50 13.93 4.08
CA PRO A 169 -5.82 14.03 2.78
C PRO A 169 -5.38 12.68 2.21
N TRP A 170 -4.88 11.77 3.06
CA TRP A 170 -4.40 10.44 2.66
C TRP A 170 -5.50 9.45 2.29
N ARG A 171 -6.77 9.79 2.52
CA ARG A 171 -7.94 8.99 2.11
C ARG A 171 -8.68 9.60 0.91
N LYS A 172 -8.21 10.73 0.39
CA LYS A 172 -8.72 11.26 -0.87
C LYS A 172 -8.36 10.31 -2.02
N HIS A 173 -9.28 10.14 -2.95
CA HIS A 173 -9.12 9.24 -4.09
C HIS A 173 -7.79 9.45 -4.85
N ARG A 174 -7.42 10.69 -5.16
CA ARG A 174 -6.16 11.00 -5.86
C ARG A 174 -4.91 10.60 -5.05
N TYR A 175 -4.94 10.74 -3.72
CA TYR A 175 -3.84 10.29 -2.88
C TYR A 175 -3.74 8.76 -2.90
N MET A 176 -4.88 8.08 -2.77
CA MET A 176 -4.95 6.62 -2.80
C MET A 176 -4.48 6.07 -4.15
N GLN A 177 -4.90 6.65 -5.29
CA GLN A 177 -4.39 6.24 -6.60
C GLN A 177 -2.87 6.39 -6.71
N ASN A 178 -2.29 7.47 -6.20
CA ASN A 178 -0.85 7.71 -6.32
C ASN A 178 0.01 6.70 -5.55
N LYS A 179 -0.53 6.02 -4.53
CA LYS A 179 0.18 4.94 -3.83
C LYS A 179 0.67 3.86 -4.80
N TRP A 180 -0.14 3.49 -5.79
CA TRP A 180 0.18 2.42 -6.74
C TRP A 180 0.49 2.95 -8.15
N PHE A 181 -0.06 4.10 -8.54
CA PHE A 181 0.03 4.62 -9.91
C PHE A 181 0.82 5.92 -10.05
N GLY A 182 1.37 6.46 -8.96
CA GLY A 182 2.24 7.63 -9.02
C GLY A 182 3.59 7.35 -9.69
N PRO A 183 4.40 8.40 -9.96
CA PRO A 183 5.77 8.22 -10.42
C PRO A 183 6.54 7.29 -9.49
N TYR A 184 7.22 6.30 -10.04
CA TYR A 184 7.84 5.24 -9.25
C TYR A 184 9.24 4.87 -9.70
N ARG A 185 10.01 4.31 -8.76
CA ARG A 185 11.27 3.61 -9.03
C ARG A 185 11.10 2.13 -8.73
N ARG A 186 11.62 1.28 -9.62
CA ARG A 186 11.60 -0.17 -9.49
C ARG A 186 12.98 -0.66 -9.05
N THR A 187 13.06 -1.45 -7.98
CA THR A 187 14.34 -1.89 -7.39
C THR A 187 14.32 -3.39 -7.06
N THR A 188 15.41 -4.09 -7.41
CA THR A 188 15.57 -5.54 -7.20
C THR A 188 16.65 -5.87 -6.17
N ASN A 189 17.26 -4.85 -5.56
CA ASN A 189 18.32 -5.02 -4.58
C ASN A 189 17.79 -5.84 -3.39
N GLN A 190 18.47 -6.95 -3.10
CA GLN A 190 18.27 -7.66 -1.84
C GLN A 190 18.79 -6.76 -0.71
N ILE A 191 18.21 -6.85 0.50
CA ILE A 191 18.91 -6.33 1.69
C ILE A 191 20.19 -7.15 1.76
N GLN A 192 21.31 -6.53 1.40
CA GLN A 192 22.60 -7.00 1.88
C GLN A 192 22.50 -6.90 3.41
N ALA A 193 22.66 -8.02 4.11
CA ALA A 193 23.11 -7.92 5.50
C ALA A 193 24.40 -7.10 5.41
N ASN A 194 24.44 -5.96 6.10
CA ASN A 194 25.57 -5.05 6.07
C ASN A 194 26.86 -5.80 6.45
N ASN A 195 27.60 -6.28 5.46
CA ASN A 195 29.04 -6.31 5.55
C ASN A 195 29.46 -4.99 4.93
N SER A 196 29.69 -4.00 5.78
CA SER A 196 30.19 -2.69 5.40
C SER A 196 31.51 -2.83 4.63
N SER A 197 31.44 -2.89 3.31
CA SER A 197 32.55 -2.55 2.44
C SER A 197 32.50 -1.05 2.22
N LEU A 198 33.36 -0.32 2.95
CA LEU A 198 33.61 1.10 2.74
C LEU A 198 34.11 1.31 1.30
N SER A 199 33.28 1.93 0.46
CA SER A 199 33.76 2.66 -0.72
C SER A 199 33.80 4.16 -0.36
N PRO A 200 34.90 4.87 -0.63
CA PRO A 200 35.07 6.25 -0.18
C PRO A 200 34.11 7.17 -0.94
N ALA A 201 33.18 7.80 -0.20
CA ALA A 201 32.33 8.86 -0.72
C ALA A 201 33.02 10.22 -0.51
N THR A 202 33.08 11.00 -1.58
CA THR A 202 33.54 12.38 -1.64
C THR A 202 32.86 13.24 -0.56
N ILE A 203 33.69 13.93 0.23
CA ILE A 203 33.30 14.77 1.35
C ILE A 203 32.57 16.01 0.83
N ASN A 204 31.26 16.09 1.06
CA ASN A 204 30.53 17.35 1.11
C ASN A 204 30.17 17.61 2.58
N ASN A 205 30.96 18.46 3.23
CA ASN A 205 30.81 18.87 4.63
C ASN A 205 29.45 19.55 4.86
N VAL A 206 28.53 18.85 5.51
CA VAL A 206 27.37 19.46 6.16
C VAL A 206 27.59 19.33 7.67
N GLN A 207 27.94 20.45 8.31
CA GLN A 207 28.15 20.54 9.74
C GLN A 207 26.81 20.75 10.45
N CYS A 208 26.21 19.68 10.96
CA CYS A 208 25.09 19.78 11.90
C CYS A 208 25.64 20.12 13.30
N ARG A 209 25.48 21.36 13.75
CA ARG A 209 25.75 21.75 15.15
C ARG A 209 24.63 21.22 16.05
N TYR A 210 25.00 20.38 17.01
CA TYR A 210 24.12 19.97 18.10
C TYR A 210 24.00 21.13 19.10
N VAL A 211 22.80 21.67 19.27
CA VAL A 211 22.47 22.59 20.37
C VAL A 211 21.95 21.75 21.53
N GLY A 212 22.78 21.54 22.55
CA GLY A 212 22.35 20.99 23.82
C GLY A 212 21.63 22.07 24.63
N PHE A 213 20.52 21.70 25.28
CA PHE A 213 19.92 22.53 26.31
C PHE A 213 20.71 22.32 27.61
N GLU A 214 21.22 23.40 28.20
CA GLU A 214 21.81 23.39 29.53
C GLU A 214 20.68 23.40 30.57
N ASP A 215 20.52 22.30 31.31
CA ASP A 215 19.69 22.29 32.51
C ASP A 215 20.48 22.93 33.65
N ALA A 216 20.14 24.18 33.94
CA ALA A 216 20.57 24.88 35.15
C ALA A 216 19.85 24.26 36.36
N VAL A 217 20.58 23.55 37.21
CA VAL A 217 20.17 23.32 38.61
C VAL A 217 21.25 23.86 39.52
N ASN A 218 21.00 25.08 39.99
CA ASN A 218 21.69 25.72 41.08
C ASN A 218 21.23 25.06 42.39
N GLY A 219 22.14 24.65 43.26
CA GLY A 219 21.78 23.99 44.51
C GLY A 219 22.94 23.68 45.46
N SER A 220 23.64 24.74 45.88
CA SER A 220 24.19 24.98 47.23
C SER A 220 25.01 23.90 48.01
N LEU A 221 26.19 24.39 48.40
CA LEU A 221 27.14 24.10 49.48
C LEU A 221 26.68 23.37 50.77
N PHE A 222 27.71 22.99 51.55
CA PHE A 222 27.81 22.55 52.97
C PHE A 222 27.92 21.01 53.14
N VAL A 223 28.95 20.40 53.74
CA VAL A 223 30.20 20.77 54.45
C VAL A 223 31.29 19.79 54.00
#